data_AF-A0A835HN53-F1
#
_entry.id   AF-A0A835HN53-F1
#
_cell.length_a   1.000
_cell.length_b   1.000
_cell.length_c   1.000
_cell.angle_alpha   90.00
_cell.angle_beta   90.00
_cell.angle_gamma   90.00
#
_symmetry.space_group_name_H-M   'P 1'
#
loop_
_entity.id
_entity.type
_entity.pdbx_description
1 polymer ?
#
loop_
_entity_poly.entity_id
_entity_poly.type
_entity_poly.pdbx_seq_one_letter_code
_entity_poly.pdbx_strand_id
1 'polypeptide(L)' 'MLEAGDTEAVFIGRDHVNDFYGKLTDTHLSYAGGFGYHAYGQAGWDRKARVVLATLEKTDEGLGNSEVHQNVEAP' A
#
# COMPACT_ATOMS: atom_id res chain seq x y z
N MET A 1 -13.14 -15.55 4.44
CA MET A 1 -12.28 -14.73 3.57
C MET A 1 -11.95 -15.61 2.38
N LEU A 2 -12.45 -15.25 1.21
CA LEU A 2 -12.08 -15.91 -0.05
C LEU A 2 -10.56 -15.73 -0.21
N GLU A 3 -9.86 -16.80 -0.58
CA GLU A 3 -8.40 -16.87 -0.67
C GLU A 3 -7.85 -15.65 -1.43
N ALA A 4 -6.92 -14.90 -0.84
CA ALA A 4 -6.35 -13.69 -1.43
C ALA A 4 -5.38 -13.99 -2.60
N GLY A 5 -5.53 -15.15 -3.25
CA GLY A 5 -4.57 -15.69 -4.23
C GLY A 5 -4.35 -14.80 -5.44
N ASP A 6 -5.37 -14.03 -5.83
CA ASP A 6 -5.29 -13.09 -6.96
C ASP A 6 -5.09 -11.63 -6.51
N THR A 7 -4.84 -11.39 -5.22
CA THR A 7 -4.70 -10.04 -4.66
C THR A 7 -3.24 -9.67 -4.46
N GLU A 8 -2.78 -8.72 -5.27
CA GLU A 8 -1.39 -8.25 -5.26
C GLU A 8 -1.10 -7.29 -4.11
N ALA A 9 -2.06 -6.44 -3.75
CA ALA A 9 -1.92 -5.48 -2.66
C ALA A 9 -3.25 -5.12 -1.98
N VAL A 10 -3.16 -4.78 -0.69
CA VAL A 10 -4.25 -4.27 0.16
C VAL A 10 -3.82 -2.94 0.78
N PHE A 11 -4.60 -1.89 0.54
CA PHE A 11 -4.40 -0.55 1.09
C PHE A 11 -5.31 -0.32 2.29
N ILE A 12 -4.71 -0.04 3.45
CA ILE A 12 -5.41 0.04 4.73
C ILE A 12 -5.39 1.48 5.26
N GLY A 13 -6.56 1.93 5.71
CA GLY A 13 -6.75 3.21 6.42
C GLY A 13 -7.16 3.00 7.87
N ARG A 14 -7.74 4.04 8.50
CA ARG A 14 -8.23 4.08 9.90
C ARG A 14 -7.15 4.13 10.98
N ASP A 15 -6.04 3.41 10.83
CA ASP A 15 -4.88 3.53 11.72
C ASP A 15 -3.91 4.59 11.19
N HIS A 16 -3.87 5.76 11.82
CA HIS A 16 -3.15 6.91 11.29
C HIS A 16 -1.67 6.96 11.69
N VAL A 17 -1.27 6.12 12.65
CA VAL A 17 0.11 6.05 13.17
C VAL A 17 0.80 4.72 12.81
N ASN A 18 0.12 3.88 12.04
CA ASN A 18 0.71 2.68 11.47
C ASN A 18 1.32 3.01 10.10
N ASP A 19 2.63 2.82 9.98
CA ASP A 19 3.38 3.06 8.74
C ASP A 19 3.88 1.72 8.13
N PHE A 20 3.24 0.61 8.48
CA PHE A 20 3.63 -0.70 7.99
C PHE A 20 3.44 -0.80 6.46
N TYR A 21 4.49 -1.26 5.81
CA TYR A 21 4.48 -1.72 4.42
C TYR A 21 5.34 -2.98 4.32
N GLY A 22 4.74 -4.05 3.80
CA GLY A 22 5.44 -5.32 3.65
C GLY A 22 4.53 -6.40 3.06
N LYS A 23 5.08 -7.57 2.79
CA LYS A 23 4.30 -8.73 2.34
C LYS A 23 3.73 -9.50 3.53
N LEU A 24 2.45 -9.84 3.45
CA LEU A 24 1.76 -10.74 4.37
C LEU A 24 1.03 -11.79 3.53
N THR A 25 1.44 -13.07 3.65
CA THR A 25 0.83 -14.18 2.89
C THR A 25 0.75 -13.86 1.40
N ASP A 26 1.90 -13.51 0.81
CA ASP A 26 2.09 -13.15 -0.60
C ASP A 26 1.43 -11.84 -1.10
N THR A 27 0.51 -11.24 -0.34
CA THR A 27 -0.09 -9.93 -0.65
C THR A 27 0.71 -8.78 -0.03
N HIS A 28 0.91 -7.68 -0.78
CA HIS A 28 1.44 -6.45 -0.22
C HIS A 28 0.42 -5.78 0.70
N LEU A 29 0.76 -5.59 1.98
CA LEU A 29 -0.08 -4.90 2.94
C LEU A 29 0.53 -3.53 3.24
N SER A 30 -0.25 -2.48 3.06
CA SER A 30 0.23 -1.11 3.16
C SER A 30 -0.73 -0.21 3.90
N TYR A 31 -0.27 0.42 4.98
CA TYR A 31 -0.99 1.53 5.61
C TYR A 31 -0.65 2.86 4.94
N ALA A 32 -1.66 3.68 4.69
CA ALA A 32 -1.47 4.99 4.06
C ALA A 32 -1.06 6.09 5.06
N GLY A 33 -1.19 5.83 6.37
CA GLY A 33 -1.06 6.83 7.42
C GLY A 33 -2.30 7.72 7.55
N GLY A 34 -2.14 8.86 8.22
CA GLY A 34 -3.20 9.86 8.41
C GLY A 34 -2.88 11.20 7.74
N PHE A 35 -3.81 11.68 6.91
CA PHE A 35 -3.82 13.04 6.38
C PHE A 35 -5.21 13.68 6.60
N GLY A 36 -5.24 15.01 6.77
CA GLY A 36 -6.50 15.78 6.92
C GLY A 36 -6.80 16.28 8.33
N TYR A 37 -7.91 17.02 8.46
CA TYR A 37 -8.28 17.79 9.65
C TYR A 37 -8.63 16.91 10.88
N HIS A 38 -9.22 15.73 10.66
CA HIS A 38 -9.61 14.79 11.72
C HIS A 38 -8.63 13.62 11.91
N ALA A 39 -7.44 13.70 11.30
CA ALA A 39 -6.44 12.67 11.49
C ALA A 39 -5.74 12.84 12.86
N TYR A 40 -5.76 11.81 13.70
CA TYR A 40 -4.82 11.70 14.81
C TYR A 40 -3.42 11.32 14.30
N GLY A 41 -2.38 11.69 15.05
CA GLY A 41 -0.99 11.44 14.68
C GLY A 41 -0.14 11.07 15.89
N GLN A 42 1.15 10.87 15.65
CA GLN A 42 2.16 10.62 16.67
C GLN A 42 3.07 11.85 16.78
N ALA A 43 3.50 12.21 17.99
CA ALA A 43 4.39 13.35 18.18
C ALA A 43 5.70 13.14 17.38
N GLY A 44 6.08 14.14 16.60
CA GLY A 44 7.24 14.09 15.71
C GLY A 44 7.01 13.37 14.38
N TRP A 45 5.78 13.01 14.04
CA TRP A 45 5.44 12.48 12.71
C TRP A 45 4.77 13.55 11.86
N ASP A 46 5.27 13.74 10.64
CA ASP A 46 4.59 14.53 9.62
C ASP A 46 3.28 13.86 9.20
N ARG A 47 2.38 14.63 8.58
CA ARG A 47 1.19 14.07 7.94
C ARG A 47 1.65 13.16 6.80
N LYS A 48 1.05 11.98 6.70
CA LYS A 48 1.51 10.94 5.78
C LYS A 48 0.44 10.64 4.74
N ALA A 49 0.92 10.47 3.51
CA ALA A 49 0.22 9.82 2.42
C ALA A 49 1.23 8.88 1.76
N ARG A 50 0.74 7.91 0.97
CA ARG A 50 1.58 6.92 0.33
C ARG A 50 1.28 6.81 -1.14
N VAL A 51 2.35 6.84 -1.94
CA VAL A 51 2.31 6.61 -3.38
C VAL A 51 2.78 5.18 -3.65
N VAL A 52 1.97 4.44 -4.39
CA VAL A 52 2.26 3.05 -4.78
C VAL A 52 2.21 2.96 -6.29
N LEU A 53 3.29 2.43 -6.87
CA LEU A 53 3.35 2.10 -8.29
C LEU A 53 2.97 0.63 -8.44
N ALA A 54 1.89 0.38 -9.18
CA ALA A 54 1.52 -0.95 -9.63
C ALA A 54 1.75 -1.04 -11.14
N THR A 55 2.53 -2.01 -11.57
CA THR A 55 2.78 -2.32 -12.97
C THR A 55 2.13 -3.65 -13.31
N LEU A 56 1.66 -3.76 -14.56
CA LEU A 56 1.09 -4.99 -15.09
C LEU A 56 1.68 -5.19 -16.47
N GLU A 57 2.34 -6.32 -16.66
CA GLU A 57 2.89 -6.69 -17.95
C GLU A 57 1.77 -7.14 -18.89
N LYS A 58 1.96 -6.89 -20.19
CA LYS A 58 1.10 -7.43 -21.24
C LYS A 58 1.91 -8.41 -22.07
N THR A 59 1.35 -9.58 -22.30
CA THR A 59 1.92 -10.66 -23.11
C THR A 59 1.06 -10.88 -24.36
N ASP A 60 1.56 -11.65 -25.33
CA ASP A 60 0.81 -12.02 -26.53
C ASP A 60 -0.43 -12.89 -26.22
N GLU A 61 -0.42 -13.57 -25.06
CA GLU A 61 -1.50 -14.44 -24.55
C GLU A 61 -2.51 -13.67 -23.66
N GLY A 62 -2.25 -12.40 -23.30
CA GLY A 62 -3.10 -11.62 -22.41
C GLY A 62 -2.35 -10.80 -21.35
N LEU A 63 -2.92 -10.65 -20.15
CA LEU A 63 -2.25 -10.00 -19.02
C LEU A 63 -1.15 -10.91 -18.46
N GLY A 64 0.01 -10.35 -18.17
CA GLY A 64 1.18 -11.03 -17.62
C GLY A 64 1.35 -10.79 -16.11
N ASN A 65 2.60 -10.87 -15.64
CA ASN A 65 2.93 -10.65 -14.23
C ASN A 65 2.62 -9.21 -13.80
N SER A 66 2.34 -9.05 -12.52
CA SER A 66 2.19 -7.73 -11.90
C SER A 66 3.24 -7.51 -10.83
N GLU A 67 3.63 -6.25 -10.63
CA GLU A 67 4.58 -5.87 -9.58
C GLU A 67 4.06 -4.65 -8.81
N VAL A 68 4.33 -4.63 -7.50
CA VAL A 68 3.92 -3.54 -6.60
C VAL A 68 5.15 -2.97 -5.93
N HIS A 69 5.42 -1.68 -6.19
CA HIS A 69 6.54 -0.95 -5.62
C HIS A 69 6.04 0.23 -4.77
N GLN A 70 6.60 0.37 -3.57
CA GLN A 70 6.48 1.62 -2.82
C GLN A 70 7.41 2.67 -3.42
N ASN A 71 6.85 3.80 -3.84
CA ASN A 71 7.65 5.00 -4.03
C ASN A 71 7.81 5.66 -2.66
N VAL A 72 9.03 5.61 -2.11
CA VAL A 72 9.33 6.33 -0.87
C VAL A 72 9.49 7.80 -1.23
N GLU A 73 8.40 8.55 -1.26
CA GLU A 73 8.50 9.98 -1.00
C GLU A 73 8.53 10.13 0.52
N ALA A 74 9.75 10.31 1.04
CA ALA A 74 9.91 10.85 2.38
C ALA A 74 9.30 12.27 2.41
N PRO A 75 8.64 12.67 3.51
CA PRO A 75 8.26 14.07 3.69
C PRO A 75 9.48 15.00 3.61
#